data_AF-A0A946IS15-F1
#
_entry.id   AF-A0A946IS15-F1
#
_cell.length_a   1.000
_cell.length_b   1.000
_cell.length_c   1.000
_cell.angle_alpha   90.00
_cell.angle_beta   90.00
_cell.angle_gamma   90.00
#
_symmetry.space_group_name_H-M   'P 1'
#
loop_
_entity.id
_entity.type
_entity.pdbx_description
1 polymer ?
#
loop_
_entity_poly.entity_id
_entity_poly.type
_entity_poly.pdbx_seq_one_letter_code
_entity_poly.pdbx_strand_id
1 'polypeptide(L)' 'MHTSLENELIQRTKFKIEITKKNKDALKTTENTKELQKHVVDSRIDHHVFIRFPNKEQHF' A
#
# COMPACT_ATOMS: atom_id res chain seq x y z
N MET A 1 25.62 24.79 -14.84
CA MET A 1 25.38 23.33 -14.95
C MET A 1 23.94 23.08 -14.51
N HIS A 2 22.97 23.10 -15.43
CA HIS A 2 21.58 22.81 -15.13
C HIS A 2 21.39 21.28 -15.16
N THR A 3 21.27 20.63 -14.00
CA THR A 3 20.78 19.25 -13.93
C THR A 3 19.26 19.31 -13.93
N SER A 4 18.68 19.27 -15.13
CA SER A 4 17.25 19.01 -15.29
C SER A 4 16.97 17.63 -14.71
N LEU A 5 16.25 17.55 -13.59
CA LEU A 5 15.57 16.32 -13.22
C LEU A 5 14.45 16.17 -14.27
N GLU A 6 14.79 15.57 -15.42
CA GLU A 6 13.76 15.13 -16.36
C GLU A 6 12.81 14.26 -15.55
N ASN A 7 11.52 14.61 -15.58
CA ASN A 7 10.45 13.86 -14.96
C ASN A 7 10.48 12.43 -15.50
N GLU A 8 11.28 11.57 -14.88
CA GLU A 8 11.36 10.16 -15.22
C GLU A 8 9.97 9.59 -14.95
N LEU A 9 9.28 9.25 -16.03
CA LEU A 9 7.89 8.83 -16.02
C LEU A 9 7.86 7.39 -15.52
N ILE A 10 8.09 7.21 -14.21
CA ILE A 10 8.16 5.88 -13.58
C ILE A 10 6.77 5.24 -13.72
N GLN A 11 6.66 4.27 -14.62
CA GLN A 11 5.45 3.46 -14.76
C GLN A 11 5.28 2.61 -13.51
N ARG A 12 4.34 3.00 -12.65
CA ARG A 12 3.91 2.12 -11.55
C ARG A 12 2.89 1.14 -12.11
N THR A 13 3.25 -0.13 -12.19
CA THR A 13 2.33 -1.21 -12.51
C THR A 13 1.15 -1.16 -11.53
N LYS A 14 -0.06 -0.96 -12.05
CA LYS A 14 -1.29 -0.96 -11.26
C LYS A 14 -1.84 -2.38 -11.25
N PHE A 15 -1.79 -3.02 -10.09
CA PHE A 15 -2.47 -4.30 -9.88
C PHE A 15 -3.92 -4.01 -9.44
N LYS A 16 -4.89 -4.57 -10.16
CA LYS A 16 -6.30 -4.60 -9.76
C LYS A 16 -6.69 -6.05 -9.51
N ILE A 17 -7.24 -6.33 -8.34
CA ILE A 17 -7.88 -7.61 -8.02
C ILE A 17 -9.33 -7.36 -7.68
N GLU A 18 -10.21 -8.25 -8.11
CA GLU A 18 -11.64 -8.20 -7.76
C GLU A 18 -11.91 -9.24 -6.68
N ILE A 19 -12.46 -8.78 -5.57
CA ILE A 19 -12.74 -9.62 -4.40
C ILE A 19 -14.26 -9.71 -4.25
N THR A 20 -14.79 -10.93 -4.22
CA THR A 20 -16.21 -11.21 -3.98
C THR A 20 -16.57 -11.05 -2.49
N LYS A 21 -16.23 -9.91 -1.90
CA LYS A 21 -16.57 -9.53 -0.52
C LYS A 21 -17.11 -8.10 -0.51
N LYS A 22 -18.03 -7.81 0.41
CA LYS A 22 -18.48 -6.43 0.61
C LYS A 22 -17.31 -5.60 1.12
N ASN A 23 -17.24 -4.34 0.69
CA ASN A 23 -16.15 -3.42 1.06
C ASN A 23 -15.94 -3.37 2.58
N LYS A 24 -17.02 -3.25 3.36
CA LYS A 24 -16.96 -3.22 4.84
C LYS A 24 -16.33 -4.48 5.44
N ASP A 25 -16.65 -5.64 4.91
CA ASP A 25 -16.12 -6.92 5.40
C ASP A 25 -14.64 -7.08 5.05
N ALA A 26 -14.23 -6.61 3.88
CA ALA A 26 -12.82 -6.58 3.48
C ALA A 26 -12.00 -5.65 4.38
N LEU A 27 -12.48 -4.44 4.65
CA LEU A 27 -11.83 -3.49 5.56
C LEU A 27 -11.71 -4.07 6.98
N LYS A 28 -12.79 -4.64 7.50
CA LYS A 28 -12.78 -5.27 8.83
C LYS A 28 -11.81 -6.45 8.92
N THR A 29 -11.68 -7.22 7.84
CA THR A 29 -10.68 -8.30 7.77
C THR A 29 -9.27 -7.73 7.91
N THR A 30 -8.94 -6.65 7.19
CA THR A 30 -7.61 -6.03 7.28
C THR A 30 -7.30 -5.51 8.69
N GLU A 31 -8.29 -4.88 9.35
CA GLU A 31 -8.17 -4.39 10.72
C GLU A 31 -7.93 -5.51 11.73
N ASN A 32 -8.67 -6.62 11.63
CA ASN A 32 -8.49 -7.77 12.51
C ASN A 32 -7.12 -8.46 12.33
N THR A 33 -6.55 -8.39 11.12
CA THR A 33 -5.24 -8.99 10.84
C THR A 33 -4.06 -8.10 11.23
N LYS A 34 -4.27 -6.88 11.74
CA LYS A 34 -3.19 -5.98 12.17
C LYS A 34 -2.24 -6.61 13.17
N GLU A 35 -2.79 -7.29 14.16
CA GLU A 35 -2.02 -7.88 15.26
C GLU A 35 -1.16 -9.08 14.80
N LEU A 36 -1.49 -9.67 13.65
CA LEU A 36 -0.80 -10.81 13.07
C LEU A 36 0.28 -10.39 12.06
N GLN A 37 0.20 -9.16 11.53
CA GLN A 37 1.10 -8.64 10.51
C GLN A 37 2.39 -8.09 11.14
N LYS A 38 3.46 -8.91 11.15
CA LYS A 38 4.77 -8.52 11.74
C LYS A 38 5.70 -7.75 10.80
N HIS A 39 5.50 -7.89 9.49
CA HIS A 39 6.47 -7.44 8.48
C HIS A 39 5.99 -6.27 7.62
N VAL A 40 4.77 -5.81 7.83
CA VAL A 40 4.17 -4.73 7.05
C VAL A 40 3.45 -3.77 7.99
N VAL A 41 3.42 -2.51 7.60
CA VAL A 41 2.68 -1.45 8.30
C VAL A 41 1.45 -1.13 7.47
N ASP A 42 0.28 -1.20 8.09
CA ASP A 42 -0.98 -0.90 7.46
C ASP A 42 -1.67 0.33 8.09
N SER A 43 -2.09 1.24 7.22
CA SER A 43 -2.79 2.48 7.60
C SER A 43 -4.07 2.60 6.79
N ARG A 44 -5.18 2.90 7.47
CA ARG A 44 -6.48 3.12 6.85
C ARG A 44 -6.80 4.61 6.81
N ILE A 45 -7.25 5.09 5.65
CA ILE A 45 -7.80 6.43 5.46
C ILE A 45 -9.11 6.27 4.68
N ASP A 46 -10.23 6.61 5.32
CA ASP A 46 -11.59 6.40 4.80
C ASP A 46 -11.85 4.94 4.36
N HIS A 47 -11.98 4.73 3.05
CA HIS A 47 -12.23 3.45 2.38
C HIS A 47 -10.97 2.85 1.75
N HIS A 48 -9.81 3.43 1.99
CA HIS A 48 -8.53 3.00 1.46
C HIS A 48 -7.64 2.42 2.55
N VAL A 49 -6.96 1.32 2.24
CA VAL A 49 -5.96 0.69 3.09
C VAL A 49 -4.62 0.76 2.37
N PHE A 50 -3.63 1.36 3.03
CA PHE A 50 -2.27 1.45 2.53
C PHE A 50 -1.43 0.43 3.28
N ILE A 51 -0.79 -0.48 2.53
CA ILE A 51 0.14 -1.48 3.06
C ILE A 51 1.52 -1.09 2.57
N ARG A 52 2.47 -0.93 3.49
CA ARG A 52 3.85 -0.54 3.19
C ARG A 52 4.84 -1.35 4.01
N PHE A 53 6.04 -1.53 3.48
CA PHE A 53 7.15 -2.04 4.29
C PHE A 53 7.59 -0.98 5.31
N PRO A 54 8.11 -1.38 6.46
CA PRO A 54 8.75 -0.45 7.39
C PRO A 54 9.87 0.32 6.68
N ASN A 55 10.00 1.62 6.96
CA ASN A 55 11.01 2.49 6.32
C ASN A 55 12.44 1.95 6.44
N LYS A 56 12.73 1.15 7.48
CA LYS A 56 14.04 0.52 7.70
C LYS A 56 14.35 -0.63 6.74
N GLU A 57 13.32 -1.25 6.16
CA GLU A 57 13.42 -2.42 5.28
C GLU A 57 13.21 -2.06 3.80
N GLN A 58 12.79 -0.82 3.52
CA GLN A 58 12.59 -0.32 2.17
C GLN A 58 13.95 -0.01 1.52
N HIS A 59 14.37 -0.88 0.59
CA HIS A 59 15.51 -0.61 -0.29
C HIS A 59 15.04 0.19 -1.51
N PHE A 60 15.83 1.19 -1.92
CA PHE A 60 15.58 2.03 -3.10
C PHE A 60 16.37 1.52 -4.31
#